data_AF-A0A212AQV2-F1
#
_entry.id   AF-A0A212AQV2-F1
#
_cell.length_a   1.000
_cell.length_b   1.000
_cell.length_c   1.000
_cell.angle_alpha   90.00
_cell.angle_beta   90.00
_cell.angle_gamma   90.00
#
_symmetry.space_group_name_H-M   'P 1'
#
loop_
_entity.id
_entity.type
_entity.pdbx_description
1 polymer ?
#
loop_
_entity_poly.entity_id
_entity_poly.type
_entity_poly.pdbx_seq_one_letter_code
_entity_poly.pdbx_strand_id
1 'polypeptide(L)'
;MNIQQWPFEVPDCIMPLSVEGGLQDNRVSFEPEVGPPVERPRSSWAPEVYSLDMRLMTVAQFVAFETWYRTTLRYGVLPFEFSHPITRKRSAWKIVKGSPPYQVSKQRRAAPDTRCIALSFSIMSFPADVPDGYLLQENGDYVLQENGDRIIVQEGVPFDGGS
;
A
#
# COMPACT_ATOMS: atom_id res chain seq x y z
N MET A 1 -0.69 5.19 -16.73
CA MET A 1 -0.05 4.08 -15.99
C MET A 1 -1.12 3.45 -15.10
N ASN A 2 -1.25 2.13 -15.05
CA ASN A 2 -2.38 1.50 -14.36
C ASN A 2 -2.06 1.26 -12.88
N ILE A 3 -2.77 1.94 -11.97
CA ILE A 3 -2.69 1.72 -10.52
C ILE A 3 -3.57 0.52 -10.19
N GLN A 4 -3.04 -0.43 -9.43
CA GLN A 4 -3.78 -1.61 -9.03
C GLN A 4 -4.57 -1.35 -7.75
N GLN A 5 -5.74 -1.96 -7.65
CA GLN A 5 -6.51 -1.90 -6.40
C GLN A 5 -5.88 -2.80 -5.33
N TRP A 6 -5.97 -2.39 -4.07
CA TRP A 6 -5.70 -3.27 -2.94
C TRP A 6 -6.71 -4.43 -2.91
N PRO A 7 -6.31 -5.68 -2.61
CA PRO A 7 -7.20 -6.83 -2.72
C PRO A 7 -8.30 -6.80 -1.65
N PHE A 8 -9.56 -6.96 -2.06
CA PHE A 8 -10.76 -6.84 -1.22
C PHE A 8 -10.78 -7.72 0.03
N GLU A 9 -10.26 -8.94 -0.09
CA GLU A 9 -10.26 -9.92 0.99
C GLU A 9 -9.20 -9.61 2.05
N VAL A 10 -8.25 -8.72 1.73
CA VAL A 10 -7.13 -8.37 2.60
C VAL A 10 -7.45 -7.06 3.31
N PRO A 11 -7.55 -7.06 4.65
CA PRO A 11 -7.76 -5.83 5.39
C PRO A 11 -6.66 -4.81 5.08
N ASP A 12 -7.02 -3.58 4.76
CA ASP A 12 -6.07 -2.46 4.58
C ASP A 12 -5.62 -1.85 5.93
N CYS A 13 -5.94 -2.54 7.02
CA CYS A 13 -5.75 -2.09 8.38
C CYS A 13 -4.29 -2.27 8.82
N ILE A 14 -3.56 -1.16 8.87
CA ILE A 14 -2.22 -1.11 9.50
C ILE A 14 -2.35 -1.30 11.02
N MET A 15 -1.43 -2.04 11.62
CA MET A 15 -1.32 -2.20 13.07
C MET A 15 -1.03 -0.84 13.71
N PRO A 16 -1.78 -0.41 14.74
CA PRO A 16 -1.52 0.86 15.41
C PRO A 16 -0.08 0.98 15.86
N LEU A 17 0.52 2.17 15.69
CA LEU A 17 1.89 2.50 16.13
C LEU A 17 3.03 1.68 15.48
N SER A 18 2.76 0.89 14.44
CA SER A 18 3.79 0.14 13.70
C SER A 18 4.46 0.90 12.56
N VAL A 19 3.94 2.09 12.24
CA VAL A 19 4.39 2.86 11.07
C VAL A 19 5.68 3.58 11.39
N GLU A 20 6.72 3.28 10.62
CA GLU A 20 8.01 3.96 10.69
C GLU A 20 8.43 4.42 9.30
N GLY A 21 8.94 5.65 9.18
CA GLY A 21 9.42 6.16 7.90
C GLY A 21 9.17 7.65 7.70
N GLY A 22 9.28 8.09 6.45
CA GLY A 22 9.10 9.49 6.07
C GLY A 22 9.72 9.82 4.72
N LEU A 23 9.95 11.11 4.49
CA LEU A 23 10.60 11.60 3.27
C LEU A 23 12.03 11.06 3.18
N GLN A 24 12.33 10.42 2.05
CA GLN A 24 13.67 10.00 1.69
C GLN A 24 14.41 11.20 1.08
N ASP A 25 15.65 11.42 1.53
CA ASP A 25 16.49 12.47 0.95
C ASP A 25 16.73 12.18 -0.54
N ASN A 26 16.29 13.11 -1.38
CA ASN A 26 16.39 13.03 -2.83
C ASN A 26 17.51 13.91 -3.39
N ARG A 27 18.38 14.46 -2.53
CA ARG A 27 19.52 15.27 -2.97
C ARG A 27 20.66 14.38 -3.48
N VAL A 28 21.41 14.90 -4.45
CA VAL A 28 22.74 14.43 -4.80
C VAL A 28 23.72 15.55 -4.49
N SER A 29 24.78 15.20 -3.78
CA SER A 29 25.85 16.11 -3.39
C SER A 29 27.11 15.76 -4.18
N PHE A 30 27.81 16.78 -4.65
CA PHE A 30 29.13 16.69 -5.25
C PHE A 30 30.11 17.49 -4.39
N GLU A 31 31.18 16.84 -3.93
CA GLU A 31 32.17 17.45 -3.06
C GLU A 31 33.41 17.84 -3.87
N PRO A 32 33.63 19.14 -4.15
CA PRO A 32 34.80 19.60 -4.91
C PRO A 32 36.09 19.53 -4.08
N GLU A 33 37.26 19.51 -4.73
CA GLU A 33 38.55 19.52 -4.03
C GLU A 33 38.76 20.77 -3.15
N VAL A 34 38.10 21.88 -3.48
CA VAL A 34 38.12 23.12 -2.70
C VAL A 34 36.71 23.73 -2.69
N GLY A 35 36.22 24.05 -1.48
CA GLY A 35 34.96 24.78 -1.28
C GLY A 35 33.83 23.92 -0.70
N PRO A 36 32.63 24.50 -0.51
CA PRO A 36 31.47 23.78 0.01
C PRO A 36 30.88 22.81 -1.02
N PRO A 37 30.16 21.76 -0.58
CA PRO A 37 29.47 20.84 -1.48
C PRO A 37 28.42 21.53 -2.35
N VAL A 38 28.27 21.05 -3.58
CA VAL A 38 27.20 21.47 -4.51
C VAL A 38 26.09 20.43 -4.48
N GLU A 39 24.89 20.84 -4.09
CA GLU A 39 23.72 19.97 -3.98
C GLU A 39 22.68 20.26 -5.08
N ARG A 40 22.04 19.20 -5.59
CA ARG A 40 20.86 19.31 -6.46
C ARG A 40 19.86 18.17 -6.21
N PRO A 41 18.55 18.37 -6.42
CA PRO A 41 17.58 17.28 -6.42
C PRO A 41 17.88 16.27 -7.53
N ARG A 42 17.70 14.96 -7.26
CA ARG A 42 17.81 13.90 -8.27
C ARG A 42 16.56 13.82 -9.16
N SER A 43 15.42 14.25 -8.65
CA SER A 43 14.15 14.33 -9.37
C SER A 43 13.28 15.46 -8.83
N SER A 44 12.20 15.79 -9.53
CA SER A 44 11.21 16.79 -9.12
C SER A 44 10.26 16.32 -8.01
N TRP A 45 10.43 15.08 -7.54
CA TRP A 45 9.57 14.43 -6.54
C TRP A 45 10.43 13.80 -5.44
N ALA A 46 10.03 13.97 -4.18
CA ALA A 46 10.68 13.33 -3.04
C ALA A 46 9.88 12.09 -2.61
N PRO A 47 10.45 10.87 -2.71
CA PRO A 47 9.78 9.68 -2.22
C PRO A 47 9.55 9.74 -0.72
N GLU A 48 8.38 9.29 -0.30
CA GLU A 48 8.14 8.88 1.08
C GLU A 48 8.28 7.37 1.14
N VAL A 49 8.96 6.87 2.17
CA VAL A 49 9.10 5.43 2.41
C VAL A 49 8.62 5.14 3.81
N TYR A 50 7.70 4.19 3.94
CA TYR A 50 7.18 3.72 5.22
C TYR A 50 7.30 2.20 5.33
N SER A 51 7.79 1.72 6.46
CA SER A 51 7.64 0.34 6.91
C SER A 51 6.35 0.21 7.72
N LEU A 52 5.62 -0.87 7.49
CA LEU A 52 4.34 -1.10 8.14
C LEU A 52 4.13 -2.57 8.47
N ASP A 53 3.45 -2.80 9.59
CA ASP A 53 2.90 -4.09 9.97
C ASP A 53 1.39 -4.07 9.75
N MET A 54 0.88 -5.07 9.04
CA MET A 54 -0.56 -5.27 8.88
C MET A 54 -1.14 -5.89 10.14
N ARG A 55 -2.42 -5.60 10.44
CA ARG A 55 -3.16 -6.36 11.45
C ARG A 55 -3.12 -7.85 11.13
N LEU A 56 -3.19 -8.69 12.17
CA LEU A 56 -3.17 -10.13 12.00
C LEU A 56 -4.24 -10.61 11.03
N MET A 57 -3.83 -11.42 10.06
CA MET A 57 -4.67 -11.95 8.99
C MET A 57 -5.02 -13.41 9.26
N THR A 58 -6.16 -13.84 8.70
CA THR A 58 -6.47 -15.29 8.58
C THR A 58 -5.63 -15.91 7.47
N VAL A 59 -5.63 -17.25 7.38
CA VAL A 59 -4.95 -17.97 6.31
C VAL A 59 -5.51 -17.60 4.93
N ALA A 60 -6.84 -17.53 4.79
CA ALA A 60 -7.48 -17.17 3.53
C ALA A 60 -7.06 -15.77 3.05
N GLN A 61 -7.04 -14.79 3.96
CA GLN A 61 -6.61 -13.43 3.64
C GLN A 61 -5.14 -13.38 3.20
N PHE A 62 -4.27 -14.18 3.83
CA PHE A 62 -2.87 -14.22 3.42
C PHE A 62 -2.68 -14.85 2.03
N VAL A 63 -3.44 -15.89 1.72
CA VAL A 63 -3.45 -16.50 0.37
C VAL A 63 -3.96 -15.51 -0.68
N ALA A 64 -4.97 -14.70 -0.34
CA ALA A 64 -5.47 -13.63 -1.20
C ALA A 64 -4.38 -12.57 -1.46
N PHE A 65 -3.66 -12.15 -0.42
CA PHE A 65 -2.52 -11.23 -0.55
C PHE A 65 -1.41 -11.81 -1.43
N GLU A 66 -1.00 -13.06 -1.21
CA GLU A 66 0.04 -13.70 -2.03
C GLU A 66 -0.36 -13.78 -3.50
N THR A 67 -1.63 -14.13 -3.76
CA THR A 67 -2.16 -14.20 -5.12
C THR A 67 -2.10 -12.82 -5.77
N TRP A 68 -2.65 -11.80 -5.12
CA TRP A 68 -2.62 -10.42 -5.59
C TRP A 68 -1.20 -9.91 -5.84
N TYR A 69 -0.26 -10.19 -4.93
CA TYR A 69 1.13 -9.78 -5.08
C TYR A 69 1.77 -10.39 -6.33
N ARG A 70 1.55 -11.69 -6.57
CA ARG A 70 2.16 -12.43 -7.69
C ARG A 70 1.52 -12.07 -9.03
N THR A 71 0.20 -11.96 -9.08
CA THR A 71 -0.56 -11.79 -10.34
C THR A 71 -0.84 -10.32 -10.64
N THR A 72 -1.63 -9.66 -9.79
CA THR A 72 -2.08 -8.28 -9.99
C THR A 72 -0.93 -7.29 -9.89
N LEU A 73 -0.09 -7.40 -8.85
CA LEU A 73 1.04 -6.50 -8.64
C LEU A 73 2.28 -6.88 -9.46
N ARG A 74 2.24 -8.03 -10.16
CA ARG A 74 3.34 -8.62 -10.93
C ARG A 74 4.64 -8.67 -10.12
N TYR A 75 4.58 -9.30 -8.95
CA TYR A 75 5.69 -9.39 -8.00
C TYR A 75 6.20 -8.02 -7.49
N GLY A 76 5.28 -7.07 -7.25
CA GLY A 76 5.61 -5.74 -6.72
C GLY A 76 6.10 -4.71 -7.74
N VAL A 77 6.04 -5.02 -9.04
CA VAL A 77 6.48 -4.10 -10.09
C VAL A 77 5.49 -2.95 -10.30
N LEU A 78 4.20 -3.24 -10.22
CA LEU A 78 3.14 -2.26 -10.47
C LEU A 78 2.81 -1.44 -9.20
N PRO A 79 2.39 -0.17 -9.35
CA PRO A 79 1.87 0.61 -8.25
C PRO A 79 0.46 0.16 -7.89
N PHE A 80 0.06 0.42 -6.65
CA PHE A 80 -1.27 0.14 -6.15
C PHE A 80 -1.77 1.29 -5.29
N GLU A 81 -3.08 1.41 -5.16
CA GLU A 81 -3.67 2.37 -4.25
C GLU A 81 -3.67 1.85 -2.81
N PHE A 82 -3.27 2.70 -1.88
CA PHE A 82 -3.27 2.38 -0.47
C PHE A 82 -3.46 3.64 0.36
N SER A 83 -4.07 3.50 1.53
CA SER A 83 -4.23 4.62 2.45
C SER A 83 -2.86 5.01 3.01
N HIS A 84 -2.55 6.30 2.98
CA HIS A 84 -1.35 6.84 3.58
C HIS A 84 -1.31 6.44 5.07
N PRO A 85 -0.19 5.86 5.54
CA PRO A 85 -0.10 5.29 6.89
C PRO A 85 -0.44 6.27 8.05
N ILE A 86 -0.20 7.56 7.84
CA ILE A 86 -0.42 8.63 8.83
C ILE A 86 -1.70 9.41 8.51
N THR A 87 -1.80 10.02 7.33
CA THR A 87 -2.91 10.94 7.00
C THR A 87 -4.18 10.24 6.55
N ARG A 88 -4.11 8.93 6.27
CA ARG A 88 -5.20 8.10 5.74
C ARG A 88 -5.74 8.52 4.37
N LYS A 89 -5.14 9.53 3.72
CA LYS A 89 -5.46 9.89 2.34
C LYS A 89 -5.01 8.79 1.39
N ARG A 90 -5.81 8.43 0.39
CA ARG A 90 -5.43 7.48 -0.66
C ARG A 90 -4.39 8.11 -1.57
N SER A 91 -3.34 7.33 -1.85
CA SER A 91 -2.29 7.68 -2.80
C SER A 91 -1.82 6.42 -3.51
N ALA A 92 -1.06 6.58 -4.58
CA ALA A 92 -0.37 5.48 -5.22
C ALA A 92 0.92 5.13 -4.46
N TRP A 93 1.15 3.84 -4.27
CA TRP A 93 2.31 3.28 -3.58
C TRP A 93 2.91 2.12 -4.36
N LYS A 94 4.16 1.79 -4.07
CA LYS A 94 4.83 0.57 -4.52
C LYS A 94 5.44 -0.15 -3.34
N ILE A 95 5.43 -1.48 -3.37
CA ILE A 95 6.21 -2.26 -2.41
C ILE A 95 7.70 -2.02 -2.70
N VAL A 96 8.46 -1.65 -1.68
CA VAL A 96 9.90 -1.44 -1.78
C VAL A 96 10.56 -2.76 -2.16
N LYS A 97 11.49 -2.71 -3.12
CA LYS A 97 12.27 -3.89 -3.52
C LYS A 97 13.14 -4.36 -2.36
N GLY A 98 13.03 -5.62 -1.99
CA GLY A 98 13.83 -6.27 -0.93
C GLY A 98 13.98 -7.77 -1.16
N SER A 99 14.77 -8.43 -0.32
CA SER A 99 14.91 -9.90 -0.29
C SER A 99 14.79 -10.39 1.16
N PRO A 100 13.60 -10.86 1.60
CA PRO A 100 12.34 -10.92 0.85
C PRO A 100 11.67 -9.54 0.67
N PRO A 101 10.72 -9.38 -0.28
CA PRO A 101 10.00 -8.12 -0.51
C PRO A 101 8.93 -7.81 0.57
N TYR A 102 8.49 -8.83 1.30
CA TYR A 102 7.65 -8.74 2.49
C TYR A 102 8.07 -9.83 3.47
N GLN A 103 7.83 -9.64 4.75
CA GLN A 103 8.05 -10.65 5.77
C GLN A 103 6.72 -11.21 6.26
N VAL A 104 6.72 -12.49 6.60
CA VAL A 104 5.56 -13.20 7.13
C VAL A 104 5.97 -13.99 8.36
N SER A 105 5.15 -13.93 9.40
CA SER A 105 5.33 -14.76 10.59
C SER A 105 4.00 -15.25 11.13
N LYS A 106 4.02 -16.43 11.77
CA LYS A 106 2.85 -17.01 12.42
C LYS A 106 2.97 -16.80 13.93
N GLN A 107 2.05 -16.00 14.49
CA GLN A 107 2.14 -15.55 15.88
C GLN A 107 1.58 -16.57 16.88
N ARG A 108 0.71 -17.48 16.45
CA ARG A 108 0.11 -18.52 17.30
C ARG A 108 -0.34 -19.74 16.50
N ARG A 109 -0.60 -20.86 17.18
CA ARG A 109 -1.34 -21.98 16.57
C ARG A 109 -2.73 -21.48 16.15
N ALA A 110 -3.09 -21.78 14.91
CA ALA A 110 -4.32 -21.30 14.30
C ALA A 110 -5.36 -22.42 14.35
N ALA A 111 -6.53 -22.15 14.91
CA ALA A 111 -7.74 -22.80 14.44
C ALA A 111 -8.08 -22.22 13.05
N PRO A 112 -8.89 -22.92 12.22
CA PRO A 112 -9.49 -22.32 11.03
C PRO A 112 -10.07 -20.94 11.35
N ASP A 113 -9.90 -19.98 10.45
CA ASP A 113 -10.42 -18.60 10.55
C ASP A 113 -9.84 -17.74 11.68
N THR A 114 -8.84 -18.22 12.41
CA THR A 114 -8.14 -17.42 13.41
C THR A 114 -7.12 -16.48 12.76
N ARG A 115 -7.26 -15.18 13.04
CA ARG A 115 -6.23 -14.17 12.71
C ARG A 115 -4.95 -14.47 13.48
N CYS A 116 -3.90 -14.89 12.78
CA CYS A 116 -2.64 -15.35 13.37
C CYS A 116 -1.40 -15.13 12.51
N ILE A 117 -1.58 -14.65 11.27
CA ILE A 117 -0.50 -14.34 10.35
C ILE A 117 -0.18 -12.85 10.45
N ALA A 118 1.04 -12.51 10.81
CA ALA A 118 1.56 -11.16 10.71
C ALA A 118 2.27 -10.99 9.37
N LEU A 119 1.96 -9.91 8.67
CA LEU A 119 2.53 -9.52 7.38
C LEU A 119 3.13 -8.13 7.52
N SER A 120 4.38 -7.96 7.12
CA SER A 120 5.06 -6.67 7.13
C SER A 120 5.78 -6.42 5.81
N PHE A 121 5.80 -5.17 5.38
CA PHE A 121 6.49 -4.73 4.18
C PHE A 121 6.74 -3.23 4.24
N SER A 122 7.58 -2.73 3.34
CA SER A 122 7.76 -1.29 3.16
C SER A 122 7.09 -0.83 1.87
N ILE A 123 6.47 0.34 1.92
CA ILE A 123 5.89 1.02 0.76
C ILE A 123 6.64 2.31 0.48
N MET A 124 6.75 2.64 -0.81
CA MET A 124 7.27 3.90 -1.30
C MET A 124 6.16 4.62 -2.05
N SER A 125 6.00 5.93 -1.81
CA SER A 125 5.01 6.71 -2.56
C SER A 125 5.32 6.67 -4.05
N PHE A 126 4.30 6.85 -4.88
CA PHE A 126 4.44 6.85 -6.31
C PHE A 126 3.68 8.06 -6.88
N PRO A 127 4.31 8.91 -7.71
CA PRO A 127 3.69 10.13 -8.21
C PRO A 127 2.72 9.82 -9.35
N ALA A 128 1.58 9.22 -9.01
CA ALA A 128 0.48 8.96 -9.94
C ALA A 128 -0.86 9.28 -9.26
N ASP A 129 -1.76 9.86 -10.02
CA ASP A 129 -3.13 10.15 -9.58
C ASP A 129 -3.91 8.85 -9.45
N VAL A 130 -4.57 8.66 -8.31
CA VAL A 130 -5.49 7.54 -8.09
C VAL A 130 -6.83 7.91 -8.74
N PRO A 131 -7.30 7.16 -9.76
CA PRO A 131 -8.60 7.41 -10.37
C PRO A 131 -9.76 7.41 -9.36
N ASP A 132 -10.76 8.26 -9.59
CA ASP A 132 -12.06 8.13 -8.93
C ASP A 132 -12.73 6.82 -9.39
N GLY A 133 -13.24 6.00 -8.46
CA GLY A 133 -13.99 4.77 -8.76
C GLY A 133 -13.55 3.49 -8.02
N TYR A 134 -12.54 3.54 -7.14
CA TYR A 134 -12.14 2.34 -6.38
C TYR A 134 -13.05 2.08 -5.17
N LEU A 135 -13.38 0.80 -4.98
CA LEU A 135 -14.07 0.27 -3.80
C LEU A 135 -13.13 0.31 -2.59
N LEU A 136 -13.49 1.10 -1.58
CA LEU A 136 -12.84 1.24 -0.28
C LEU A 136 -13.30 0.12 0.66
N GLN A 137 -12.46 -0.26 1.62
CA GLN A 137 -12.91 -1.04 2.79
C GLN A 137 -12.76 -0.14 4.02
N GLU A 138 -13.88 0.29 4.61
CA GLU A 138 -13.88 1.10 5.84
C GLU A 138 -14.66 0.35 6.93
N ASN A 139 -13.99 0.01 8.04
CA ASN A 139 -14.62 -0.66 9.20
C ASN A 139 -15.36 -1.98 8.88
N GLY A 140 -15.12 -2.58 7.69
CA GLY A 140 -15.79 -3.80 7.23
C GLY A 140 -16.82 -3.56 6.11
N ASP A 141 -17.16 -2.30 5.82
CA ASP A 141 -18.10 -1.93 4.74
C ASP A 141 -17.34 -1.50 3.47
N TYR A 142 -17.93 -1.79 2.31
CA TYR A 142 -17.38 -1.36 1.02
C TYR A 142 -17.90 0.02 0.65
N VAL A 143 -17.05 0.94 0.22
CA VAL A 143 -17.48 2.30 -0.18
C VAL A 143 -16.88 2.65 -1.53
N LEU A 144 -17.68 2.89 -2.57
CA LEU A 144 -17.19 3.49 -3.81
C LEU A 144 -16.97 4.99 -3.60
N GLN A 145 -15.87 5.50 -4.13
CA GLN A 145 -15.66 6.93 -4.25
C GLN A 145 -15.76 7.31 -5.72
N GLU A 146 -16.82 8.02 -6.10
CA GLU A 146 -17.05 8.49 -7.47
C GLU A 146 -17.23 10.01 -7.45
N ASN A 147 -16.42 10.76 -8.22
CA ASN A 147 -16.51 12.22 -8.36
C ASN A 147 -16.53 13.00 -7.02
N GLY A 148 -15.88 12.47 -5.98
CA GLY A 148 -15.86 13.08 -4.63
C GLY A 148 -17.03 12.69 -3.71
N ASP A 149 -18.03 11.98 -4.23
CA ASP A 149 -19.14 11.44 -3.45
C ASP A 149 -18.86 10.00 -2.98
N ARG A 150 -19.35 9.68 -1.78
CA ARG A 150 -19.14 8.39 -1.10
C ARG A 150 -20.40 7.53 -1.21
N ILE A 151 -20.30 6.37 -1.84
CA ILE A 151 -21.41 5.42 -1.99
C ILE A 151 -21.08 4.16 -1.21
N ILE A 152 -21.84 3.84 -0.15
CA ILE A 152 -21.70 2.56 0.56
C ILE A 152 -22.25 1.46 -0.36
N VAL A 153 -21.41 0.51 -0.75
CA VAL A 153 -21.78 -0.65 -1.55
C VAL A 153 -22.10 -1.80 -0.61
N GLN A 154 -23.34 -2.28 -0.66
CA GLN A 154 -23.73 -3.51 0.03
C GLN A 154 -23.10 -4.72 -0.65
N GLU A 155 -22.65 -5.68 0.15
CA GLU A 155 -22.11 -6.96 -0.30
C GLU A 155 -23.12 -7.69 -1.22
N GLY A 156 -22.72 -7.99 -2.46
CA GLY A 156 -23.54 -8.79 -3.39
C GLY A 156 -24.33 -8.03 -4.46
N VAL A 157 -24.19 -6.70 -4.58
CA VAL A 157 -24.80 -5.94 -5.68
C VAL A 157 -23.82 -5.83 -6.85
N PRO A 158 -24.13 -6.37 -8.06
CA PRO A 158 -23.30 -6.17 -9.24
C PRO A 158 -23.20 -4.68 -9.57
N PHE A 159 -21.98 -4.17 -9.68
CA PHE A 159 -21.74 -2.81 -10.17
C PHE A 159 -21.88 -2.83 -11.70
N ASP A 160 -23.05 -2.45 -12.21
CA ASP A 160 -23.23 -2.11 -13.62
C ASP A 160 -22.52 -0.78 -13.88
N GLY A 161 -21.26 -0.85 -14.31
CA GLY A 161 -20.49 0.29 -14.79
C GLY A 161 -21.17 0.88 -16.01
N GLY A 162 -22.03 1.88 -15.78
CA GLY A 162 -22.69 2.67 -16.80
C GLY A 162 -21.67 3.37 -17.69
N SER A 163 -21.86 3.17 -18.99
CA SER A 163 -21.11 3.65 -20.16
C SER A 163 -20.80 5.14 -20.21
#